data_AF-A0A935DUE9-F1
#
_entry.id   AF-A0A935DUE9-F1
#
_cell.length_a   1.000
_cell.length_b   1.000
_cell.length_c   1.000
_cell.angle_alpha   90.00
_cell.angle_beta   90.00
_cell.angle_gamma   90.00
#
_symmetry.space_group_name_H-M   'P 1'
#
loop_
_entity.id
_entity.type
_entity.pdbx_description
1 polymer ?
#
loop_
_entity_poly.entity_id
_entity_poly.type
_entity_poly.pdbx_seq_one_letter_code
_entity_poly.pdbx_strand_id
1 'polypeptide(L)'
;MASGDPESVYLLRKYFVRENKSDSFFTLTANMGEGGHNVPVIRDKWGIRKLTPRECLRLQGFGDNFEFPANLSRTQQYRQIGNAVTVSVVEKLAVECARQLRTNQKGMACL
;
A
#
# COMPACT_ATOMS: atom_id res chain seq x y z
N MET A 1 -10.62 -5.07 -23.87
CA MET A 1 -10.69 -4.18 -22.69
C MET A 1 -11.40 -2.85 -22.95
N ALA A 2 -11.98 -2.60 -24.12
CA ALA A 2 -12.86 -1.45 -24.31
C ALA A 2 -14.07 -1.46 -23.34
N SER A 3 -14.44 -2.65 -22.84
CA SER A 3 -15.63 -2.94 -22.04
C SER A 3 -15.42 -3.06 -20.51
N GLY A 4 -14.21 -2.82 -19.98
CA GLY A 4 -13.98 -2.89 -18.52
C GLY A 4 -14.53 -1.66 -17.80
N ASP A 5 -15.01 -1.84 -16.57
CA ASP A 5 -15.54 -0.77 -15.73
C ASP A 5 -14.48 0.32 -15.47
N PRO A 6 -14.74 1.60 -15.84
CA PRO A 6 -13.81 2.70 -15.59
C PRO A 6 -13.51 2.96 -14.11
N GLU A 7 -14.41 2.61 -13.18
CA GLU A 7 -14.23 2.83 -11.75
C GLU A 7 -13.53 1.66 -11.03
N SER A 8 -13.29 0.56 -11.75
CA SER A 8 -12.65 -0.62 -11.18
C SER A 8 -11.13 -0.47 -11.11
N VAL A 9 -10.53 -1.23 -10.21
CA VAL A 9 -9.08 -1.38 -10.11
C VAL A 9 -8.65 -2.69 -10.74
N TYR A 10 -7.48 -2.69 -11.35
CA TYR A 10 -7.02 -3.80 -12.16
C TYR A 10 -5.61 -4.25 -11.76
N LEU A 11 -5.30 -5.51 -12.09
CA LEU A 11 -3.96 -6.08 -11.94
C LEU A 11 -3.41 -6.47 -13.31
N LEU A 12 -2.31 -5.85 -13.71
CA LEU A 12 -1.54 -6.31 -14.85
C LEU A 12 -0.79 -7.60 -14.46
N ARG A 13 -1.16 -8.69 -15.13
CA ARG A 13 -0.44 -9.96 -15.17
C ARG A 13 0.31 -10.01 -16.50
N LYS A 14 1.45 -10.70 -16.53
CA LYS A 14 2.43 -10.78 -17.64
C LYS A 14 1.89 -10.51 -19.06
N TYR A 15 0.76 -11.12 -19.44
CA TYR A 15 0.18 -10.99 -20.78
C TYR A 15 -1.27 -10.45 -20.80
N PHE A 16 -1.89 -10.18 -19.65
CA PHE A 16 -3.28 -9.73 -19.60
C PHE A 16 -3.55 -8.91 -18.33
N VAL A 17 -4.50 -8.00 -18.42
CA VAL A 17 -5.00 -7.25 -17.26
C VAL A 17 -6.23 -7.97 -16.69
N ARG A 18 -6.26 -8.12 -15.38
CA ARG A 18 -7.36 -8.74 -14.63
C ARG A 18 -8.10 -7.67 -13.85
N GLU A 19 -9.40 -7.57 -14.09
CA GLU A 19 -10.29 -6.74 -13.27
C GLU A 19 -10.40 -7.29 -11.85
N ASN A 20 -10.44 -6.40 -10.88
CA ASN A 20 -10.78 -6.76 -9.52
C ASN A 20 -12.30 -6.91 -9.39
N LYS A 21 -12.74 -8.08 -8.96
CA LYS A 21 -14.17 -8.39 -8.77
C LYS A 21 -14.64 -8.13 -7.34
N SER A 22 -13.74 -7.66 -6.47
CA SER A 22 -14.02 -7.33 -5.08
C SER A 22 -14.06 -5.82 -4.90
N ASP A 23 -14.92 -5.34 -4.00
CA ASP A 23 -14.96 -3.93 -3.58
C ASP A 23 -13.74 -3.49 -2.75
N SER A 24 -12.84 -4.42 -2.44
CA SER A 24 -11.59 -4.13 -1.73
C SER A 24 -10.43 -4.00 -2.70
N PHE A 25 -9.50 -3.10 -2.39
CA PHE A 25 -8.22 -3.00 -3.07
C PHE A 25 -7.36 -4.26 -2.86
N PHE A 26 -6.50 -4.60 -3.82
CA PHE A 26 -5.58 -5.75 -3.73
C PHE A 26 -4.35 -5.43 -2.87
N THR A 27 -3.64 -6.45 -2.40
CA THR A 27 -2.39 -6.25 -1.65
C THR A 27 -1.32 -5.61 -2.54
N LEU A 28 -0.76 -4.48 -2.10
CA LEU A 28 0.41 -3.87 -2.72
C LEU A 28 1.64 -4.74 -2.45
N THR A 29 2.32 -5.18 -3.50
CA THR A 29 3.49 -6.07 -3.37
C THR A 29 4.79 -5.31 -3.61
N ALA A 30 5.88 -5.75 -2.98
CA ALA A 30 7.19 -5.12 -3.13
C ALA A 30 7.70 -5.08 -4.58
N ASN A 31 7.31 -6.06 -5.39
CA ASN A 31 7.69 -6.16 -6.80
C ASN A 31 6.78 -5.38 -7.76
N MET A 32 5.78 -4.65 -7.26
CA MET A 32 4.83 -3.92 -8.12
C MET A 32 5.50 -2.83 -8.99
N GLY A 33 6.69 -2.37 -8.61
CA GLY A 33 7.48 -1.39 -9.37
C GLY A 33 8.32 -1.98 -10.50
N GLU A 34 8.61 -3.29 -10.46
CA GLU A 34 9.56 -3.97 -11.37
C GLU A 34 8.90 -4.45 -12.66
N GLY A 35 7.57 -4.51 -12.70
CA GLY A 35 6.81 -4.96 -13.88
C GLY A 35 6.60 -6.48 -13.93
N GLY A 36 5.82 -6.93 -14.91
CA GLY A 36 5.63 -8.36 -15.21
C GLY A 36 4.51 -9.07 -14.45
N HIS A 37 4.30 -8.80 -13.16
CA HIS A 37 3.24 -9.51 -12.40
C HIS A 37 2.67 -8.68 -11.25
N ASN A 38 1.37 -8.82 -11.00
CA ASN A 38 0.66 -8.15 -9.89
C ASN A 38 0.83 -6.63 -9.86
N VAL A 39 0.98 -5.98 -11.02
CA VAL A 39 1.14 -4.53 -11.04
C VAL A 39 -0.23 -3.86 -10.94
N PRO A 40 -0.45 -3.00 -9.93
CA PRO A 40 -1.65 -2.20 -9.78
C PRO A 40 -1.83 -1.26 -10.97
N VAL A 41 -2.94 -1.37 -11.69
CA VAL A 41 -3.27 -0.46 -12.78
C VAL A 41 -4.71 0.02 -12.68
N ILE A 42 -4.93 1.24 -13.16
CA ILE A 42 -6.25 1.87 -13.25
C ILE A 42 -6.46 2.39 -14.67
N ARG A 43 -7.72 2.58 -15.03
CA ARG A 43 -8.11 3.20 -16.30
C ARG A 43 -8.34 4.68 -16.07
N ASP A 44 -7.69 5.52 -16.87
CA ASP A 44 -7.94 6.95 -16.93
C ASP A 44 -8.42 7.36 -18.34
N LYS A 45 -8.60 8.67 -18.55
CA LYS A 45 -9.04 9.23 -19.83
C LYS A 45 -8.10 8.92 -21.00
N TRP A 46 -6.84 8.59 -20.73
CA TRP A 46 -5.78 8.37 -21.71
C TRP A 46 -5.45 6.89 -21.90
N GLY A 47 -5.88 6.02 -20.99
CA GLY A 47 -5.74 4.57 -21.11
C GLY A 47 -5.49 3.88 -19.78
N ILE A 48 -4.72 2.78 -19.81
CA ILE A 48 -4.34 2.05 -18.61
C ILE A 48 -3.00 2.58 -18.13
N ARG A 49 -2.92 2.96 -16.85
CA ARG A 49 -1.66 3.36 -16.21
C ARG A 49 -1.46 2.66 -14.89
N LYS A 50 -0.20 2.59 -14.46
CA LYS A 50 0.16 2.15 -13.11
C LYS A 50 -0.29 3.18 -12.08
N LEU A 51 -0.61 2.72 -10.88
CA LEU A 51 -0.70 3.61 -9.73
C LEU A 51 0.66 4.26 -9.45
N THR A 52 0.64 5.54 -9.14
CA THR A 52 1.82 6.30 -8.74
C THR A 52 2.27 5.93 -7.33
N PRO A 53 3.54 6.17 -6.95
CA PRO A 53 3.99 5.94 -5.57
C PRO A 53 3.15 6.69 -4.54
N ARG A 54 2.69 7.91 -4.86
CA ARG A 54 1.82 8.70 -3.97
C ARG A 54 0.45 8.06 -3.75
N GLU A 55 -0.17 7.56 -4.81
CA GLU A 55 -1.45 6.84 -4.70
C GLU A 55 -1.29 5.57 -3.84
N CYS A 56 -0.20 4.82 -4.04
CA CYS A 56 0.09 3.64 -3.21
C CYS A 56 0.38 3.99 -1.74
N LEU A 57 1.06 5.11 -1.45
CA LEU A 57 1.27 5.59 -0.09
C LEU A 57 -0.04 5.93 0.63
N ARG A 58 -0.96 6.61 -0.07
CA ARG A 58 -2.29 6.93 0.47
C ARG A 58 -3.07 5.66 0.81
N LEU A 59 -3.01 4.65 -0.05
CA LEU A 59 -3.62 3.34 0.22
C LEU A 59 -3.01 2.64 1.45
N GLN A 60 -1.73 2.87 1.73
CA GLN A 60 -1.08 2.39 2.95
C GLN A 60 -1.38 3.26 4.20
N GLY A 61 -2.11 4.36 4.05
CA GLY A 61 -2.47 5.28 5.14
C GLY A 61 -1.41 6.34 5.47
N PHE A 62 -0.40 6.52 4.62
CA PHE A 62 0.57 7.60 4.79
C PHE A 62 -0.04 8.94 4.40
N GLY A 63 0.24 9.97 5.21
CA GLY A 63 -0.17 11.35 4.91
C GLY A 63 0.55 11.95 3.70
N ASP A 64 -0.02 13.01 3.14
CA ASP A 64 0.52 13.67 1.94
C ASP A 64 1.88 14.35 2.17
N ASN A 65 2.22 14.65 3.43
CA ASN A 65 3.50 15.23 3.83
C ASN A 65 4.65 14.21 3.88
N PHE A 66 4.36 12.90 3.72
CA PHE A 66 5.42 11.89 3.68
C PHE A 66 6.19 11.99 2.37
N GLU A 67 7.52 12.07 2.42
CA GLU A 67 8.38 12.14 1.25
C GLU A 67 9.50 11.10 1.33
N PHE A 68 9.83 10.51 0.18
CA PHE A 68 11.01 9.67 0.05
C PHE A 68 12.27 10.52 -0.09
N PRO A 69 13.45 9.99 0.28
CA PRO A 69 14.73 10.62 -0.06
C PRO A 69 14.84 10.91 -1.56
N ALA A 70 15.35 12.10 -1.91
CA ALA A 70 15.40 12.58 -3.31
C ALA A 70 16.21 11.67 -4.25
N ASN A 71 17.16 10.90 -3.71
CA ASN A 71 17.99 9.96 -4.46
C ASN A 71 17.34 8.59 -4.69
N LEU A 72 16.12 8.36 -4.19
CA LEU A 72 15.47 7.05 -4.26
C LEU A 72 14.71 6.87 -5.58
N SER A 73 15.08 5.85 -6.35
CA SER A 73 14.41 5.53 -7.62
C SER A 73 12.94 5.13 -7.41
N ARG A 74 12.10 5.33 -8.43
CA ARG A 74 10.68 4.92 -8.37
C ARG A 74 10.51 3.44 -8.05
N THR A 75 11.34 2.56 -8.62
CA THR A 75 11.31 1.12 -8.34
C THR A 75 11.57 0.83 -6.86
N GLN A 76 12.57 1.49 -6.26
CA GLN A 76 12.86 1.36 -4.84
C GLN A 76 11.72 1.93 -3.97
N GLN A 77 11.10 3.03 -4.38
CA GLN A 77 9.92 3.57 -3.68
C GLN A 77 8.78 2.55 -3.66
N TYR A 78 8.41 1.97 -4.81
CA TYR A 78 7.39 0.91 -4.85
C TYR A 78 7.76 -0.28 -3.97
N ARG A 79 9.04 -0.67 -3.94
CA ARG A 79 9.51 -1.77 -3.09
C ARG A 79 9.36 -1.45 -1.60
N GLN A 80 9.69 -0.23 -1.18
CA GLN A 80 9.50 0.21 0.21
C GLN A 80 8.01 0.25 0.56
N ILE A 81 7.15 0.78 -0.32
CA ILE A 81 5.70 0.86 -0.10
C ILE A 81 5.09 -0.53 0.02
N GLY A 82 5.46 -1.46 -0.86
CA GLY A 82 4.93 -2.84 -0.85
C GLY A 82 5.44 -3.69 0.33
N ASN A 83 6.56 -3.31 0.95
CA ASN A 83 7.06 -3.94 2.18
C ASN A 83 6.54 -3.26 3.45
N ALA A 84 5.95 -2.07 3.34
CA ALA A 84 5.44 -1.34 4.49
C ALA A 84 4.16 -1.97 5.03
N VAL A 85 3.96 -1.83 6.33
CA VAL A 85 2.69 -2.14 7.00
C VAL A 85 1.81 -0.88 6.98
N THR A 86 0.50 -1.06 6.84
CA THR A 86 -0.48 0.03 6.87
C THR A 86 -0.39 0.82 8.18
N VAL A 87 -0.41 2.15 8.08
CA VAL A 87 -0.25 3.07 9.22
C VAL A 87 -1.29 2.78 10.31
N SER A 88 -2.56 2.60 9.93
CA SER A 88 -3.65 2.32 10.87
C SER A 88 -3.47 1.02 11.67
N VAL A 89 -2.78 0.02 11.11
CA VAL A 89 -2.48 -1.24 11.82
C VAL A 89 -1.36 -1.02 12.84
N VAL A 90 -0.31 -0.31 12.44
CA VAL A 90 0.80 0.03 13.32
C VAL A 90 0.33 0.89 14.50
N GLU A 91 -0.54 1.88 14.26
CA GLU A 91 -1.12 2.71 15.32
C GLU A 91 -1.88 1.89 16.36
N LYS A 92 -2.77 0.99 15.92
CA LYS A 92 -3.52 0.10 16.82
C LYS A 92 -2.60 -0.81 17.63
N LEU A 93 -1.57 -1.36 16.98
CA LEU A 93 -0.58 -2.21 17.66
C LEU A 93 0.22 -1.41 18.69
N ALA A 94 0.67 -0.21 18.35
CA ALA A 94 1.45 0.64 19.23
C ALA A 94 0.65 1.06 20.48
N VAL A 95 -0.64 1.40 20.30
CA VAL A 95 -1.56 1.70 21.42
C VAL A 95 -1.66 0.51 22.37
N GLU A 96 -1.85 -0.69 21.83
CA GLU A 96 -1.96 -1.90 22.64
C GLU A 96 -0.64 -2.25 23.36
N CYS A 97 0.50 -2.15 22.67
CA CYS A 97 1.82 -2.31 23.28
C CYS A 97 2.03 -1.30 24.43
N ALA A 98 1.69 -0.03 24.22
CA ALA A 98 1.79 0.99 25.26
C ALA A 98 0.90 0.70 26.47
N ARG A 99 -0.32 0.18 26.24
CA ARG A 99 -1.25 -0.23 27.31
C ARG A 99 -0.65 -1.34 28.17
N GLN A 100 -0.08 -2.37 27.53
CA GLN A 100 0.55 -3.50 28.22
C GLN A 100 1.77 -3.07 29.04
N LEU A 101 2.65 -2.25 28.44
CA LEU A 101 3.84 -1.74 29.14
C LEU A 101 3.48 -0.92 30.38
N ARG A 102 2.44 -0.07 30.31
CA ARG A 102 1.95 0.71 31.46
C ARG A 102 1.34 -0.16 32.56
N THR A 103 0.65 -1.23 32.18
CA THR A 103 0.04 -2.16 33.15
C THR A 103 1.12 -2.92 33.91
N ASN A 104 2.15 -3.38 33.21
CA ASN A 104 3.26 -4.12 33.82
C ASN A 104 4.12 -3.26 34.77
N GLN A 105 4.30 -1.97 34.48
CA GLN A 105 5.00 -1.04 35.38
C GLN A 105 4.26 -0.82 36.71
N LYS A 106 2.92 -0.78 36.69
CA LYS A 106 2.12 -0.66 37.93
C LYS A 106 2.20 -1.92 38.79
N GLY A 107 2.30 -3.10 38.20
CA GLY A 107 2.50 -4.35 38.92
C GLY A 107 3.86 -4.44 39.63
N MET A 108 4.89 -3.77 39.09
CA MET A 108 6.25 -3.78 39.63
C MET A 108 6.51 -2.70 40.67
N ALA A 109 5.68 -1.65 40.75
CA ALA A 109 5.74 -0.61 41.78
C ALA A 109 5.01 -1.00 43.09
N CYS A 110 4.32 -2.14 43.12
CA CYS A 110 3.58 -2.65 44.28
C CYS A 110 4.30 -3.82 45.00
N LEU A 111 5.56 -4.10 44.61
CA LEU A 111 6.47 -5.05 45.27
C LEU A 111 7.67 -4.27 45.82
#